data_AF-A0A1Y0H8X7-F1
#
_entry.id   AF-A0A1Y0H8X7-F1
#
_cell.length_a   1.000
_cell.length_b   1.000
_cell.length_c   1.000
_cell.angle_alpha   90.00
_cell.angle_beta   90.00
_cell.angle_gamma   90.00
#
_symmetry.space_group_name_H-M   'P 1'
#
loop_
_entity.id
_entity.type
_entity.pdbx_description
1 polymer ?
#
loop_
_entity_poly.entity_id
_entity_poly.type
_entity_poly.pdbx_seq_one_letter_code
_entity_poly.pdbx_strand_id
1 'polypeptide(L)'
;MKIADVQINAHAEAWLNQPDFPYGTVPPVELVFATVSELGLPHGGTRAELEAAAQTQGLKPCSVMAALALRLAWTDQPEGRLAREHRAPDGSVTVMSLPFLSEPPGEPGDHYGFYLLQAEGQLWMRGYVAPADHIWAPQDVLAWSKVSSH
;
A
#
# COMPACT_ATOMS: atom_id res chain seq x y z
N MET A 1 -21.67 -0.89 18.45
CA MET A 1 -21.50 -0.97 16.99
C MET A 1 -20.01 -1.05 16.71
N LYS A 2 -19.44 -2.24 16.50
CA LYS A 2 -18.02 -2.41 16.14
C LYS A 2 -17.93 -2.23 14.62
N ILE A 3 -17.53 -1.06 14.16
CA ILE A 3 -17.04 -0.96 12.78
C ILE A 3 -15.54 -1.19 12.87
N ALA A 4 -15.13 -2.30 12.22
CA ALA A 4 -13.77 -2.76 11.93
C ALA A 4 -12.91 -3.15 13.15
N ASP A 5 -12.89 -4.44 13.49
CA ASP A 5 -11.84 -5.06 14.31
C ASP A 5 -10.55 -5.12 13.47
N VAL A 6 -9.94 -3.96 13.21
CA VAL A 6 -8.72 -3.81 12.39
C VAL A 6 -7.58 -3.39 13.31
N GLN A 7 -6.50 -4.14 13.27
CA GLN A 7 -5.28 -3.83 14.01
C GLN A 7 -4.34 -2.97 13.18
N ILE A 8 -3.61 -2.09 13.85
CA ILE A 8 -2.60 -1.22 13.26
C ILE A 8 -1.27 -1.37 14.01
N ASN A 9 -0.14 -1.12 13.34
CA ASN A 9 1.17 -1.06 14.00
C ASN A 9 1.57 0.39 14.31
N ALA A 10 2.66 0.57 15.06
CA ALA A 10 3.16 1.89 15.46
C ALA A 10 3.40 2.85 14.27
N HIS A 11 3.86 2.36 13.11
CA HIS A 11 4.01 3.20 11.92
C HIS A 11 2.65 3.69 11.39
N ALA A 12 1.67 2.79 11.25
CA ALA A 12 0.32 3.18 10.82
C ALA A 12 -0.29 4.22 11.77
N GLU A 13 -0.19 3.99 13.09
CA GLU A 13 -0.64 4.95 14.09
C GLU A 13 0.08 6.29 13.98
N ALA A 14 1.41 6.28 13.82
CA ALA A 14 2.20 7.50 13.70
C ALA A 14 1.80 8.36 12.49
N TRP A 15 1.47 7.74 11.35
CA TRP A 15 1.06 8.48 10.14
C TRP A 15 -0.37 8.97 10.19
N LEU A 16 -1.28 8.17 10.73
CA LEU A 16 -2.67 8.58 10.94
C LEU A 16 -2.76 9.79 11.88
N ASN A 17 -1.81 9.95 12.79
CA ASN A 17 -1.74 11.08 13.70
C ASN A 17 -0.96 12.29 13.14
N GLN A 18 -0.50 12.25 11.89
CA GLN A 18 0.17 13.40 11.28
C GLN A 18 -0.85 14.50 10.98
N PRO A 19 -0.56 15.78 11.32
CA PRO A 19 -1.46 16.90 11.03
C PRO A 19 -1.82 17.01 9.55
N ASP A 20 -0.88 16.65 8.67
CA ASP A 20 -1.01 16.72 7.22
C ASP A 20 -1.68 15.48 6.61
N PHE A 21 -2.08 14.50 7.44
CA PHE A 21 -2.79 13.33 6.94
C PHE A 21 -4.11 13.77 6.29
N PRO A 22 -4.36 13.46 5.01
CA PRO A 22 -5.41 14.11 4.21
C PRO A 22 -6.78 13.46 4.48
N TYR A 23 -7.25 13.51 5.73
CA TYR A 23 -8.56 13.06 6.10
C TYR A 23 -9.64 13.76 5.28
N GLY A 24 -10.57 12.98 4.75
CA GLY A 24 -11.66 13.50 3.93
C GLY A 24 -12.37 12.42 3.14
N THR A 25 -13.25 12.84 2.24
CA THR A 25 -13.99 11.95 1.36
C THR A 25 -13.06 11.35 0.31
N VAL A 26 -13.08 10.02 0.20
CA VAL A 26 -12.41 9.31 -0.90
C VAL A 26 -13.36 9.29 -2.09
N PRO A 27 -13.03 9.89 -3.24
CA PRO A 27 -13.84 9.75 -4.43
C PRO A 27 -13.88 8.27 -4.85
N PRO A 28 -14.95 7.79 -5.52
CA PRO A 28 -14.97 6.46 -6.09
C PRO A 28 -13.73 6.22 -6.95
N VAL A 29 -13.02 5.13 -6.67
CA VAL A 29 -11.79 4.76 -7.37
C VAL A 29 -11.86 3.28 -7.73
N GLU A 30 -11.49 2.96 -8.98
CA GLU A 30 -11.26 1.59 -9.39
C GLU A 30 -9.82 1.22 -9.03
N LEU A 31 -9.68 0.27 -8.11
CA LEU A 31 -8.38 -0.26 -7.71
C LEU A 31 -8.03 -1.50 -8.53
N VAL A 32 -6.81 -1.54 -9.03
CA VAL A 32 -6.22 -2.69 -9.72
C VAL A 32 -5.13 -3.27 -8.83
N PHE A 33 -5.19 -4.59 -8.65
CA PHE A 33 -4.25 -5.36 -7.85
C PHE A 33 -3.37 -6.10 -8.83
N ALA A 34 -2.07 -5.85 -8.78
CA ALA A 34 -1.11 -6.46 -9.67
C ALA A 34 0.13 -6.86 -8.88
N THR A 35 0.65 -8.04 -9.16
CA THR A 35 1.99 -8.44 -8.75
C THR A 35 3.03 -7.58 -9.46
N VAL A 36 4.22 -7.45 -8.88
CA VAL A 36 5.36 -6.80 -9.53
C VAL A 36 5.69 -7.46 -10.88
N SER A 37 5.59 -8.78 -10.96
CA SER A 37 5.75 -9.52 -12.21
C SER A 37 4.70 -9.16 -13.27
N GLU A 38 3.43 -8.98 -12.90
CA GLU A 38 2.35 -8.57 -13.81
C GLU A 38 2.53 -7.12 -14.31
N LEU A 39 3.23 -6.28 -13.55
CA LEU A 39 3.64 -4.96 -14.02
C LEU A 39 4.75 -5.02 -15.09
N GLY A 40 5.32 -6.20 -15.35
CA GLY A 40 6.40 -6.40 -16.32
C GLY A 40 7.79 -6.42 -15.70
N LEU A 41 7.90 -6.58 -14.38
CA LEU A 41 9.17 -6.61 -13.63
C LEU A 41 9.39 -8.02 -13.02
N PRO A 42 9.81 -9.02 -13.83
CA PRO A 42 9.89 -10.42 -13.39
C PRO A 42 11.00 -10.69 -12.35
N HIS A 43 11.89 -9.73 -12.10
CA HIS A 43 12.98 -9.82 -11.13
C HIS A 43 12.80 -8.89 -9.93
N GLY A 44 11.60 -8.29 -9.80
CA GLY A 44 11.34 -7.24 -8.83
C GLY A 44 11.70 -5.86 -9.39
N GLY A 45 11.45 -4.84 -8.59
CA GLY A 45 11.80 -3.47 -8.95
C GLY A 45 11.71 -2.50 -7.77
N THR A 46 12.41 -1.39 -7.92
CA THR A 46 12.29 -0.22 -7.06
C THR A 46 10.93 0.45 -7.25
N ARG A 47 10.53 1.31 -6.32
CA ARG A 47 9.28 2.06 -6.47
C ARG A 47 9.24 2.91 -7.74
N ALA A 48 10.36 3.51 -8.13
CA ALA A 48 10.43 4.31 -9.35
C ALA A 48 10.17 3.45 -10.60
N GLU A 49 10.72 2.23 -10.67
CA GLU A 49 10.48 1.29 -11.76
C GLU A 49 9.03 0.80 -11.77
N LEU A 50 8.47 0.51 -10.58
CA LEU A 50 7.07 0.12 -10.42
C LEU A 50 6.11 1.21 -10.90
N GLU A 51 6.33 2.46 -10.52
CA GLU A 51 5.49 3.60 -10.94
C GLU A 51 5.59 3.84 -12.45
N ALA A 52 6.78 3.76 -13.03
CA ALA A 52 6.98 3.87 -14.47
C ALA A 52 6.24 2.75 -15.22
N ALA A 53 6.40 1.50 -14.77
CA ALA A 53 5.72 0.34 -15.35
C ALA A 53 4.19 0.46 -15.25
N ALA A 54 3.68 0.78 -14.06
CA ALA A 54 2.26 1.00 -13.82
C ALA A 54 1.67 2.09 -14.75
N GLN A 55 2.39 3.19 -14.94
CA GLN A 55 1.96 4.27 -15.83
C GLN A 55 1.77 3.81 -17.27
N THR A 56 2.66 2.96 -17.81
CA THR A 56 2.52 2.41 -19.18
C THR A 56 1.27 1.54 -19.35
N GLN A 57 0.72 1.03 -18.24
CA GLN A 57 -0.49 0.21 -18.20
C GLN A 57 -1.75 1.00 -17.84
N GLY A 58 -1.68 2.34 -17.78
CA GLY A 58 -2.81 3.19 -17.41
C GLY A 58 -3.15 3.13 -15.92
N LEU A 59 -2.17 2.80 -15.08
CA LEU A 59 -2.28 2.78 -13.63
C LEU A 59 -1.52 3.96 -13.02
N LYS A 60 -1.90 4.38 -11.82
CA LYS A 60 -1.23 5.45 -11.08
C LYS A 60 -1.30 5.21 -9.56
N PRO A 61 -0.40 5.84 -8.77
CA PRO A 61 -0.54 5.85 -7.32
C PRO A 61 -1.90 6.38 -6.86
N CYS A 62 -2.40 5.80 -5.77
CA CYS A 62 -3.66 6.13 -5.12
C CYS A 62 -3.53 7.34 -4.19
N SER A 63 -4.65 7.92 -3.78
CA SER A 63 -4.68 8.69 -2.52
C SER A 63 -4.36 7.75 -1.36
N VAL A 64 -3.65 8.21 -0.34
CA VAL A 64 -3.40 7.43 0.89
C VAL A 64 -4.71 7.00 1.56
N MET A 65 -5.77 7.81 1.45
CA MET A 65 -7.09 7.45 1.97
C MET A 65 -7.69 6.21 1.30
N ALA A 66 -7.24 5.84 0.10
CA ALA A 66 -7.65 4.58 -0.54
C ALA A 66 -7.25 3.36 0.30
N ALA A 67 -6.16 3.42 1.07
CA ALA A 67 -5.77 2.33 1.95
C ALA A 67 -6.79 2.13 3.08
N LEU A 68 -7.23 3.22 3.71
CA LEU A 68 -8.23 3.20 4.78
C LEU A 68 -9.57 2.71 4.23
N ALA A 69 -10.02 3.29 3.10
CA ALA A 69 -11.26 2.91 2.46
C ALA A 69 -11.25 1.43 2.03
N LEU A 70 -10.15 0.97 1.42
CA LEU A 70 -10.00 -0.42 1.00
C LEU A 70 -10.03 -1.35 2.21
N ARG A 71 -9.33 -1.04 3.31
CA ARG A 71 -9.34 -1.92 4.49
C ARG A 71 -10.73 -2.06 5.09
N LEU A 72 -11.47 -0.95 5.18
CA LEU A 72 -12.83 -0.94 5.74
C LEU A 72 -13.83 -1.67 4.83
N ALA A 73 -13.63 -1.63 3.52
CA ALA A 73 -14.50 -2.29 2.54
C ALA A 73 -14.16 -3.78 2.35
N TRP A 74 -12.88 -4.12 2.30
CA TRP A 74 -12.40 -5.47 2.02
C TRP A 74 -12.21 -6.22 3.34
N THR A 75 -13.25 -6.88 3.84
CA THR A 75 -13.25 -7.55 5.16
C THR A 75 -12.96 -9.05 5.07
N ASP A 76 -12.93 -9.59 3.87
CA ASP A 76 -12.73 -11.00 3.52
C ASP A 76 -11.43 -11.21 2.72
N GLN A 77 -10.40 -10.42 3.03
CA GLN A 77 -9.06 -10.61 2.45
C GLN A 77 -8.57 -12.04 2.75
N PRO A 78 -8.05 -12.79 1.77
CA PRO A 78 -7.51 -14.11 2.03
C PRO A 78 -6.43 -14.12 3.13
N GLU A 79 -6.45 -15.17 3.96
CA GLU A 79 -5.48 -15.33 5.04
C GLU A 79 -4.06 -15.42 4.48
N GLY A 80 -3.20 -14.53 4.95
CA GLY A 80 -1.78 -14.47 4.65
C GLY A 80 -0.92 -14.96 5.82
N ARG A 81 0.37 -14.62 5.79
CA ARG A 81 1.32 -14.96 6.84
C ARG A 81 2.16 -13.75 7.20
N LEU A 82 2.23 -13.44 8.49
CA LEU A 82 3.17 -12.43 8.98
C LEU A 82 4.61 -12.85 8.63
N ALA A 83 5.30 -12.02 7.83
CA ALA A 83 6.72 -12.20 7.58
C ALA A 83 7.53 -11.86 8.84
N ARG A 84 8.64 -12.58 9.04
CA ARG A 84 9.64 -12.33 10.10
C ARG A 84 10.95 -11.72 9.58
N GLU A 85 11.04 -11.47 8.27
CA GLU A 85 12.23 -10.96 7.57
C GLU A 85 11.84 -9.75 6.70
N HIS A 86 12.83 -8.99 6.20
CA HIS A 86 12.71 -7.71 5.46
C HIS A 86 12.00 -7.81 4.08
N ARG A 87 10.90 -8.55 3.99
CA ARG A 87 10.05 -8.73 2.80
C ARG A 87 8.60 -8.41 3.15
N ALA A 88 7.80 -8.11 2.13
CA ALA A 88 6.35 -8.01 2.29
C ALA A 88 5.81 -9.35 2.85
N PRO A 89 4.88 -9.32 3.83
CA PRO A 89 4.20 -10.52 4.30
C PRO A 89 3.46 -11.24 3.16
N ASP A 90 3.45 -12.57 3.16
CA ASP A 90 2.67 -13.34 2.20
C ASP A 90 1.19 -12.97 2.33
N GLY A 91 0.51 -12.74 1.20
CA GLY A 91 -0.90 -12.32 1.18
C GLY A 91 -1.13 -10.85 1.57
N SER A 92 -0.06 -10.08 1.81
CA SER A 92 -0.19 -8.63 1.97
C SER A 92 -0.40 -7.93 0.63
N VAL A 93 -1.10 -6.79 0.69
CA VAL A 93 -1.27 -5.89 -0.45
C VAL A 93 -0.75 -4.53 -0.06
N THR A 94 0.31 -4.06 -0.74
CA THR A 94 0.86 -2.72 -0.52
C THR A 94 0.07 -1.72 -1.34
N VAL A 95 -0.46 -0.68 -0.70
CA VAL A 95 -1.19 0.38 -1.39
C VAL A 95 -0.16 1.40 -1.89
N MET A 96 -0.03 1.50 -3.21
CA MET A 96 0.91 2.45 -3.81
C MET A 96 0.30 3.84 -3.75
N SER A 97 0.47 4.53 -2.62
CA SER A 97 -0.09 5.87 -2.40
C SER A 97 0.85 6.98 -2.82
N LEU A 98 0.29 8.13 -3.17
CA LEU A 98 1.02 9.39 -3.23
C LEU A 98 1.59 9.75 -1.84
N PRO A 99 2.73 10.46 -1.77
CA PRO A 99 3.22 11.01 -0.51
C PRO A 99 2.21 12.00 0.07
N PHE A 100 2.12 12.06 1.40
CA PHE A 100 1.16 12.90 2.13
C PHE A 100 1.79 13.68 3.29
N LEU A 101 3.06 13.42 3.60
CA LEU A 101 3.89 14.21 4.50
C LEU A 101 4.75 15.17 3.68
N SER A 102 5.02 16.35 4.23
CA SER A 102 5.94 17.32 3.63
C SER A 102 7.36 16.78 3.47
N GLU A 103 7.78 15.91 4.39
CA GLU A 103 9.08 15.23 4.38
C GLU A 103 8.86 13.74 4.67
N PRO A 104 9.55 12.81 3.98
CA PRO A 104 9.45 11.39 4.28
C PRO A 104 10.02 11.08 5.68
N PRO A 105 9.48 10.07 6.37
CA PRO A 105 10.07 9.61 7.62
C PRO A 105 11.39 8.88 7.29
N GLY A 106 12.51 9.37 7.83
CA GLY A 106 13.83 8.80 7.57
C GLY A 106 14.66 9.69 6.64
N GLU A 107 15.26 9.09 5.62
CA GLU A 107 16.13 9.81 4.68
C GLU A 107 15.32 10.41 3.51
N PRO A 108 15.78 11.52 2.91
CA PRO A 108 15.17 12.05 1.69
C PRO A 108 15.11 11.00 0.58
N GLY A 109 13.90 10.74 0.09
CA GLY A 109 13.65 9.73 -0.95
C GLY A 109 13.06 8.41 -0.41
N ASP A 110 13.08 8.19 0.90
CA ASP A 110 12.44 7.03 1.50
C ASP A 110 10.92 7.02 1.22
N HIS A 111 10.42 5.81 1.02
CA HIS A 111 9.02 5.53 0.76
C HIS A 111 8.30 5.11 2.04
N TYR A 112 7.04 5.51 2.14
CA TYR A 112 6.18 5.15 3.24
C TYR A 112 4.74 5.05 2.75
N GLY A 113 3.91 4.32 3.48
CA GLY A 113 2.53 4.07 3.11
C GLY A 113 1.97 2.79 3.73
N PHE A 114 0.73 2.47 3.44
CA PHE A 114 0.07 1.36 4.12
C PHE A 114 0.11 0.08 3.28
N TYR A 115 0.13 -1.05 3.97
CA TYR A 115 -0.22 -2.35 3.40
C TYR A 115 -1.30 -3.03 4.23
N LEU A 116 -2.12 -3.83 3.56
CA LEU A 116 -3.22 -4.58 4.15
C LEU A 116 -2.84 -6.04 4.25
N LEU A 117 -3.21 -6.69 5.35
CA LEU A 117 -2.97 -8.11 5.57
C LEU A 117 -4.13 -8.67 6.39
N GLN A 118 -4.57 -9.88 6.09
CA GLN A 118 -5.26 -10.72 7.06
C GLN A 118 -4.26 -11.76 7.54
N ALA A 119 -4.03 -11.86 8.85
CA ALA A 119 -3.13 -12.87 9.41
C ALA A 119 -3.50 -13.18 10.86
N GLU A 120 -3.42 -14.46 11.19
CA GLU A 120 -3.79 -15.02 12.49
C GLU A 120 -5.27 -14.73 12.84
N GLY A 121 -6.15 -14.78 11.82
CA GLY A 121 -7.58 -14.50 11.97
C GLY A 121 -7.92 -13.03 12.22
N GLN A 122 -6.95 -12.13 12.01
CA GLN A 122 -7.07 -10.71 12.31
C GLN A 122 -6.82 -9.87 11.05
N LEU A 123 -7.68 -8.88 10.82
CA LEU A 123 -7.45 -7.87 9.79
C LEU A 123 -6.45 -6.84 10.29
N TRP A 124 -5.49 -6.50 9.44
CA TRP A 124 -4.44 -5.53 9.70
C TRP A 124 -4.42 -4.45 8.62
N MET A 125 -4.09 -3.23 9.05
CA MET A 125 -3.58 -2.14 8.21
C MET A 125 -2.29 -1.65 8.84
N ARG A 126 -1.16 -1.94 8.20
CA ARG A 126 0.16 -1.66 8.76
C ARG A 126 0.86 -0.60 7.94
N GLY A 127 1.65 0.19 8.62
CA GLY A 127 2.59 1.10 8.01
C GLY A 127 3.98 0.48 7.83
N TYR A 128 4.61 0.80 6.70
CA TYR A 128 6.01 0.55 6.35
C TYR A 128 6.82 1.85 6.11
N VAL A 129 8.11 1.81 6.44
CA VAL A 129 9.10 2.71 5.82
C VAL A 129 10.03 1.82 5.01
N ALA A 130 10.34 2.22 3.79
CA ALA A 130 11.20 1.49 2.87
C ALA A 130 12.18 2.48 2.22
N PRO A 131 13.49 2.16 2.15
CA PRO A 131 14.44 3.04 1.49
C PRO A 131 14.14 3.18 0.00
N ALA A 132 14.67 4.23 -0.62
CA ALA A 132 14.46 4.50 -2.06
C ALA A 132 14.91 3.34 -2.97
N ASP A 133 15.92 2.59 -2.55
CA ASP A 133 16.48 1.43 -3.25
C ASP A 133 15.82 0.09 -2.86
N HIS A 134 14.75 0.12 -2.06
CA HIS A 134 14.02 -1.10 -1.71
C HIS A 134 13.46 -1.77 -2.96
N ILE A 135 13.72 -3.07 -3.08
CA ILE A 135 13.22 -3.89 -4.18
C ILE A 135 11.99 -4.67 -3.70
N TRP A 136 10.84 -4.40 -4.31
CA TRP A 136 9.67 -5.24 -4.17
C TRP A 136 9.87 -6.51 -5.00
N ALA A 137 9.59 -7.65 -4.39
CA ALA A 137 9.78 -8.95 -5.01
C ALA A 137 8.74 -9.19 -6.11
N PRO A 138 9.02 -10.04 -7.12
CA PRO A 138 8.10 -10.31 -8.23
C PRO A 138 6.67 -10.66 -7.80
N GLN A 139 6.52 -11.42 -6.72
CA GLN A 139 5.25 -11.89 -6.19
C GLN A 139 4.51 -10.87 -5.30
N ASP A 140 5.14 -9.76 -4.93
CA ASP A 140 4.52 -8.77 -4.05
C ASP A 140 3.31 -8.15 -4.76
N VAL A 141 2.17 -8.11 -4.08
CA VAL A 141 0.92 -7.57 -4.64
C VAL A 141 0.79 -6.10 -4.28
N LEU A 142 0.56 -5.28 -5.31
CA LEU A 142 0.45 -3.83 -5.20
C LEU A 142 -0.94 -3.38 -5.65
N ALA A 143 -1.56 -2.48 -4.90
CA ALA A 143 -2.81 -1.84 -5.26
C ALA A 143 -2.55 -0.46 -5.88
N TRP A 144 -3.11 -0.26 -7.08
CA TRP A 144 -2.99 0.95 -7.89
C TRP A 144 -4.36 1.50 -8.24
N SER A 145 -4.44 2.80 -8.53
CA SER A 145 -5.64 3.40 -9.10
C SER A 145 -5.60 3.30 -10.62
N LYS A 146 -6.70 2.91 -11.24
CA LYS A 146 -6.85 3.02 -12.69
C LYS A 146 -6.97 4.49 -13.10
N VAL A 147 -6.35 4.86 -14.20
CA VAL A 147 -6.58 6.17 -14.83
C VAL A 147 -7.95 6.11 -15.51
N SER A 148 -8.91 6.91 -15.03
CA SER A 148 -10.21 7.04 -15.70
C SER A 148 -10.01 7.60 -17.11
N SER A 149 -10.33 6.80 -18.13
CA SER A 149 -10.50 7.29 -19.50
C SER A 149 -11.65 8.30 -19.49
N HIS A 150 -11.39 9.53 -19.90
CA HIS A 150 -12.43 10.53 -20.12
C HIS A 150 -13.23 10.19 -21.37
#